data_AF-A0A7J8IR47-F1
#
_entry.id   AF-A0A7J8IR47-F1
#
_cell.length_a   1.000
_cell.length_b   1.000
_cell.length_c   1.000
_cell.angle_alpha   90.00
_cell.angle_beta   90.00
_cell.angle_gamma   90.00
#
_symmetry.space_group_name_H-M   'P 1'
#
loop_
_entity.id
_entity.type
_entity.pdbx_description
1 polymer ?
#
loop_
_entity_poly.entity_id
_entity_poly.type
_entity_poly.pdbx_seq_one_letter_code
_entity_poly.pdbx_strand_id
1 'polypeptide(L)'
;MEPRASCPAAAPLVERQLHVLVGVTGSVAALKLPLLVSRLLDIPGLEVAVVTTERAKHFYSPQDIPVTLYSDADEWEMWTHRSDPVLHIDLRKWADLMLVAPLDANTLGKVASGICDNLLLPTVS
;
A
#
# COMPACT_ATOMS: atom_id res chain seq x y z
N MET A 1 10.15 -44.65 -33.13
CA MET A 1 8.98 -43.93 -32.58
C MET A 1 9.39 -43.46 -31.20
N GLU A 2 9.63 -42.16 -31.07
CA GLU A 2 10.26 -41.53 -29.91
C GLU A 2 9.42 -41.65 -28.62
N PRO A 3 10.06 -41.62 -27.44
CA PRO A 3 9.37 -41.60 -26.16
C PRO A 3 8.70 -40.23 -25.96
N ARG A 4 7.41 -40.23 -25.65
CA ARG A 4 6.65 -39.03 -25.28
C ARG A 4 7.27 -38.43 -24.03
N ALA A 5 7.82 -37.21 -24.14
CA ALA A 5 8.23 -36.41 -23.00
C ALA A 5 7.01 -36.19 -22.08
N SER A 6 7.10 -36.62 -20.82
CA SER A 6 6.11 -36.25 -19.82
C SER A 6 6.37 -34.81 -19.41
N CYS A 7 5.34 -33.96 -19.51
CA CYS A 7 5.40 -32.61 -18.94
C CYS A 7 5.79 -32.71 -17.45
N PRO A 8 6.75 -31.91 -16.97
CA PRO A 8 6.99 -31.81 -15.54
C PRO A 8 5.71 -31.27 -14.89
N ALA A 9 5.18 -32.02 -13.92
CA ALA A 9 4.05 -31.60 -13.13
C ALA A 9 4.34 -30.21 -12.54
N ALA A 10 3.40 -29.28 -12.72
CA ALA A 10 3.51 -27.94 -12.17
C ALA A 10 3.82 -28.04 -10.67
N ALA A 11 4.93 -27.41 -10.26
CA ALA A 11 5.27 -27.29 -8.85
C ALA A 11 4.08 -26.70 -8.09
N PRO A 12 3.81 -27.13 -6.84
CA PRO A 12 2.71 -26.58 -6.06
C PRO A 12 2.91 -25.06 -6.00
N LEU A 13 1.90 -24.31 -6.43
CA LEU A 13 1.87 -22.87 -6.24
C LEU A 13 1.91 -22.66 -4.73
N VAL A 14 3.07 -22.31 -4.20
CA VAL A 14 3.16 -21.70 -2.88
C VAL A 14 2.14 -20.57 -2.93
N GLU A 15 1.10 -20.64 -2.11
CA GLU A 15 0.18 -19.51 -1.93
C GLU A 15 1.02 -18.37 -1.38
N ARG A 16 1.61 -17.58 -2.27
CA ARG A 16 2.41 -16.42 -1.92
C ARG A 16 1.43 -15.43 -1.32
N GLN A 17 1.65 -15.09 -0.05
CA GLN A 17 1.00 -13.95 0.58
C GLN A 17 1.30 -12.73 -0.31
N LEU A 18 0.25 -12.10 -0.83
CA LEU A 18 0.34 -10.89 -1.64
C LEU A 18 0.21 -9.68 -0.71
N HIS A 19 1.19 -8.80 -0.74
CA HIS A 19 1.16 -7.57 0.06
C HIS A 19 0.60 -6.42 -0.78
N VAL A 20 -0.53 -5.87 -0.33
CA VAL A 20 -1.20 -4.73 -0.96
C VAL A 20 -1.06 -3.51 -0.07
N LEU A 21 -0.44 -2.48 -0.63
CA LEU A 21 -0.34 -1.18 0.01
C LEU A 21 -1.41 -0.24 -0.55
N VAL A 22 -2.34 0.19 0.31
CA VAL A 22 -3.43 1.08 -0.07
C VAL A 22 -3.08 2.52 0.30
N GLY A 23 -2.86 3.35 -0.72
CA GLY A 23 -2.66 4.79 -0.60
C GLY A 23 -3.98 5.56 -0.58
N VAL A 24 -4.13 6.51 0.34
CA VAL A 24 -5.38 7.26 0.55
C VAL A 24 -5.11 8.76 0.58
N THR A 25 -5.82 9.51 -0.28
CA THR A 25 -5.68 10.96 -0.38
C THR A 25 -6.92 11.73 0.12
N GLY A 26 -6.82 13.06 0.20
CA GLY A 26 -7.81 13.97 0.74
C GLY A 26 -9.03 14.22 -0.16
N SER A 27 -9.75 13.16 -0.51
CA SER A 27 -11.03 13.23 -1.22
C SER A 27 -12.18 12.67 -0.37
N VAL A 28 -13.39 13.17 -0.58
CA VAL A 28 -14.63 12.66 0.06
C VAL A 28 -14.81 11.15 -0.17
N ALA A 29 -14.27 10.61 -1.26
CA ALA A 29 -14.30 9.16 -1.51
C ALA A 29 -13.58 8.33 -0.43
N ALA A 30 -12.68 8.93 0.36
CA ALA A 30 -11.99 8.27 1.47
C ALA A 30 -12.94 7.81 2.60
N LEU A 31 -14.17 8.34 2.67
CA LEU A 31 -15.24 7.82 3.54
C LEU A 31 -15.51 6.31 3.32
N LYS A 32 -15.23 5.78 2.12
CA LYS A 32 -15.42 4.38 1.77
C LYS A 32 -14.16 3.52 2.01
N LEU A 33 -13.11 4.08 2.59
CA LEU A 33 -11.88 3.34 2.88
C LEU A 33 -12.09 2.14 3.82
N PRO A 34 -12.86 2.22 4.92
CA PRO A 34 -13.10 1.06 5.78
C PRO A 34 -13.76 -0.10 5.01
N LEU A 35 -14.70 0.24 4.10
CA LEU A 35 -15.33 -0.74 3.22
C LEU A 35 -14.31 -1.37 2.27
N LEU A 36 -13.45 -0.57 1.64
CA LEU A 36 -12.41 -1.09 0.74
C LEU A 36 -11.48 -2.07 1.47
N VAL A 37 -10.95 -1.67 2.63
CA VAL A 37 -10.04 -2.49 3.43
C VAL A 37 -10.72 -3.79 3.86
N SER A 38 -11.95 -3.73 4.37
CA SER A 38 -12.70 -4.93 4.76
C SER A 38 -12.85 -5.92 3.60
N ARG A 39 -13.14 -5.43 2.38
CA ARG A 39 -13.32 -6.28 1.20
C ARG A 39 -12.00 -6.86 0.68
N LEU A 40 -10.88 -6.17 0.89
CA LEU A 40 -9.56 -6.69 0.57
C LEU A 40 -9.15 -7.78 1.55
N LEU A 41 -9.43 -7.61 2.85
CA LEU A 41 -9.15 -8.62 3.87
C LEU A 41 -9.97 -9.91 3.71
N ASP A 42 -11.13 -9.84 3.05
CA ASP A 42 -11.94 -11.03 2.69
C ASP A 42 -11.22 -11.95 1.68
N ILE A 43 -10.21 -11.45 0.96
CA ILE A 43 -9.49 -12.20 -0.08
C ILE A 43 -8.41 -13.06 0.58
N PRO A 44 -8.44 -14.40 0.41
CA PRO A 44 -7.45 -15.28 1.02
C PRO A 44 -6.05 -15.02 0.44
N GLY A 45 -5.04 -15.03 1.33
CA GLY A 45 -3.64 -14.79 0.97
C GLY A 45 -3.28 -13.33 0.72
N LEU A 46 -4.16 -12.37 1.06
CA LEU A 46 -3.87 -10.94 0.95
C LEU A 46 -3.48 -10.35 2.31
N GLU A 47 -2.36 -9.64 2.36
CA GLU A 47 -1.99 -8.79 3.49
C GLU A 47 -2.11 -7.32 3.07
N VAL A 48 -2.74 -6.49 3.90
CA VAL A 48 -3.08 -5.12 3.53
C VAL A 48 -2.49 -4.15 4.56
N ALA A 49 -1.81 -3.12 4.07
CA ALA A 49 -1.40 -1.96 4.84
C ALA A 49 -1.91 -0.68 4.18
N VAL A 50 -2.13 0.37 4.97
CA VAL A 50 -2.66 1.65 4.47
C VAL A 50 -1.62 2.75 4.68
N VAL A 51 -1.40 3.57 3.66
CA VAL A 51 -0.65 4.83 3.74
C VAL A 51 -1.62 5.97 3.51
N THR A 52 -1.61 6.96 4.39
CA THR A 52 -2.58 8.06 4.32
C THR A 52 -1.92 9.43 4.32
N THR A 53 -2.53 10.37 3.61
CA THR A 53 -2.19 11.79 3.71
C THR A 53 -2.89 12.43 4.91
N GLU A 54 -2.31 13.47 5.51
CA GLU A 54 -2.94 14.19 6.62
C GLU A 54 -4.36 14.71 6.30
N ARG A 55 -4.61 15.07 5.03
CA ARG A 55 -5.94 15.53 4.60
C ARG A 55 -6.97 14.41 4.47
N ALA A 56 -6.54 13.19 4.20
CA ALA A 56 -7.43 12.03 4.13
C ALA A 56 -7.99 11.66 5.52
N LYS A 57 -7.21 11.86 6.59
CA LYS A 57 -7.62 11.60 7.98
C LYS A 57 -8.87 12.40 8.41
N HIS A 58 -9.26 13.44 7.68
CA HIS A 58 -10.51 14.17 7.94
C HIS A 58 -11.78 13.39 7.54
N PHE A 59 -11.67 12.35 6.72
CA PHE A 59 -12.82 11.67 6.11
C PHE A 59 -13.15 10.30 6.72
N TYR A 60 -12.29 9.77 7.60
CA TYR A 60 -12.49 8.50 8.29
C TYR A 60 -11.76 8.54 9.64
N SER A 61 -12.13 7.64 10.56
CA SER A 61 -11.40 7.51 11.83
C SER A 61 -10.38 6.37 11.73
N PRO A 62 -9.13 6.53 12.21
CA PRO A 62 -8.13 5.46 12.18
C PRO A 62 -8.59 4.16 12.84
N GLN A 63 -9.42 4.25 13.88
CA GLN A 63 -10.01 3.12 14.58
C GLN A 63 -10.98 2.28 13.72
N ASP A 64 -11.51 2.84 12.63
CA ASP A 64 -12.43 2.14 11.73
C ASP A 64 -11.67 1.25 10.71
N ILE A 65 -10.34 1.31 10.71
CA ILE A 65 -9.47 0.60 9.78
C ILE A 65 -8.75 -0.53 10.53
N PRO A 66 -9.12 -1.80 10.29
CA PRO A 66 -8.56 -2.94 11.02
C PRO A 66 -7.19 -3.40 10.45
N VAL A 67 -6.35 -2.47 9.98
CA VAL A 67 -5.02 -2.75 9.45
C VAL A 67 -4.02 -1.68 9.88
N THR A 68 -2.74 -1.97 9.72
CA THR A 68 -1.67 -1.01 9.99
C THR A 68 -1.82 0.22 9.10
N LEU A 69 -1.88 1.39 9.73
CA LEU A 69 -2.03 2.68 9.09
C LEU A 69 -0.76 3.49 9.30
N TYR A 70 -0.08 3.79 8.20
CA TYR A 70 1.12 4.63 8.16
C TYR A 70 0.76 6.04 7.72
N SER A 71 1.38 7.01 8.35
CA SER A 71 1.23 8.43 8.11
C SER A 71 2.57 9.14 8.11
N ASP A 72 2.57 10.41 7.71
CA ASP A 72 3.78 11.21 7.58
C ASP A 72 4.61 11.25 8.87
N ALA A 73 3.94 11.28 10.03
CA ALA A 73 4.60 11.28 11.34
C ALA A 73 5.41 9.99 11.60
N ASP A 74 4.91 8.83 11.17
CA ASP A 74 5.54 7.53 11.43
C ASP A 74 6.92 7.42 10.75
N GLU A 75 7.09 8.07 9.60
CA GLU A 75 8.38 8.12 8.91
C GLU A 75 9.44 8.88 9.71
N TRP A 76 9.07 10.03 10.26
CA TRP A 76 10.00 10.90 10.98
C TRP A 76 10.26 10.44 12.42
N GLU A 77 9.32 9.73 13.02
CA GLU A 77 9.52 9.13 14.35
C GLU A 77 10.45 7.90 14.30
N MET A 78 10.44 7.15 13.20
CA MET A 78 11.31 5.98 13.02
C MET A 78 12.74 6.32 12.59
N TRP A 79 12.96 7.50 12.00
CA TRP A 79 14.26 7.89 11.44
C TRP A 79 14.99 8.90 12.34
N THR A 80 15.79 8.39 13.28
CA THR A 80 16.56 9.23 14.23
C THR A 80 18.07 9.26 13.92
N HIS A 81 18.59 8.17 13.36
CA HIS A 81 19.96 7.99 12.96
C HIS A 81 20.04 7.58 11.49
N ARG A 82 21.17 7.86 10.83
CA ARG A 82 21.38 7.50 9.41
C ARG A 82 21.30 5.99 9.14
N SER A 83 21.49 5.17 10.16
CA SER A 83 21.38 3.71 10.08
C SER A 83 19.95 3.20 10.21
N ASP A 84 19.01 4.06 10.60
CA ASP A 84 17.63 3.66 10.85
C ASP A 84 16.90 3.38 9.54
N PRO A 85 15.92 2.45 9.57
CA PRO A 85 15.10 2.15 8.39
C PRO A 85 14.36 3.39 7.90
N VAL A 86 14.19 3.46 6.57
CA VAL A 86 13.47 4.55 5.92
C VAL A 86 12.11 4.00 5.49
N LEU A 87 11.05 4.45 6.16
CA LEU A 87 9.72 3.84 6.07
C LEU A 87 9.20 3.73 4.63
N HIS A 88 9.26 4.79 3.82
CA HIS A 88 8.79 4.73 2.43
C HIS A 88 9.57 3.73 1.58
N ILE A 89 10.86 3.51 1.85
CA ILE A 89 11.69 2.52 1.15
C ILE A 89 11.26 1.11 1.54
N ASP A 90 11.00 0.88 2.82
CA ASP A 90 10.61 -0.44 3.32
C ASP A 90 9.20 -0.81 2.87
N LEU A 91 8.26 0.14 2.89
CA LEU A 91 6.91 -0.05 2.33
C LEU A 91 6.95 -0.36 0.83
N ARG A 92 7.82 0.32 0.08
CA ARG A 92 8.02 0.04 -1.35
C ARG A 92 8.57 -1.36 -1.61
N LYS A 93 9.48 -1.87 -0.76
CA LYS A 93 10.03 -3.23 -0.88
C LYS A 93 9.05 -4.30 -0.43
N TRP A 94 8.20 -3.97 0.54
CA TRP A 94 7.19 -4.87 1.10
C TRP A 94 6.02 -5.08 0.15
N ALA A 95 5.53 -4.01 -0.50
CA ALA A 95 4.35 -4.07 -1.35
C ALA A 95 4.60 -4.81 -2.68
N ASP A 96 3.81 -5.86 -2.94
CA ASP A 96 3.73 -6.49 -4.27
C ASP A 96 2.83 -5.67 -5.22
N LEU A 97 1.84 -4.97 -4.66
CA LEU A 97 0.92 -4.08 -5.38
C LEU A 97 0.66 -2.81 -4.56
N MET A 98 0.69 -1.67 -5.23
CA MET A 98 0.25 -0.39 -4.65
C MET A 98 -1.06 0.07 -5.30
N LEU A 99 -2.09 0.26 -4.49
CA LEU A 99 -3.40 0.75 -4.89
C LEU A 99 -3.63 2.14 -4.30
N VAL A 100 -3.78 3.18 -5.12
CA VAL A 100 -4.15 4.52 -4.61
C VAL A 100 -5.63 4.77 -4.83
N ALA A 101 -6.42 4.76 -3.76
CA ALA A 101 -7.87 4.87 -3.81
C ALA A 101 -8.43 5.57 -2.56
N PRO A 102 -8.94 6.82 -2.68
CA PRO A 102 -8.95 7.67 -3.87
C PRO A 102 -7.59 8.33 -4.16
N LEU A 103 -7.38 8.74 -5.41
CA LEU A 103 -6.33 9.69 -5.83
C LEU A 103 -7.00 11.04 -6.16
N ASP A 104 -6.78 12.04 -5.32
CA ASP A 104 -7.25 13.41 -5.56
C ASP A 104 -6.38 14.16 -6.59
N ALA A 105 -6.93 15.25 -7.14
CA ALA A 105 -6.26 16.04 -8.17
C ALA A 105 -4.94 16.67 -7.68
N ASN A 106 -4.83 16.98 -6.38
CA ASN A 106 -3.62 17.54 -5.79
C ASN A 106 -2.48 16.52 -5.80
N THR A 107 -2.75 15.31 -5.34
CA THR A 107 -1.79 14.20 -5.30
C THR A 107 -1.43 13.76 -6.72
N LEU A 108 -2.41 13.69 -7.63
CA LEU A 108 -2.15 13.44 -9.04
C LEU A 108 -1.20 14.47 -9.66
N GLY A 109 -1.42 15.76 -9.40
CA GLY A 109 -0.55 16.84 -9.88
C GLY A 109 0.87 16.73 -9.32
N LYS A 110 1.01 16.36 -8.05
CA LYS A 110 2.30 16.13 -7.39
C LYS A 110 3.03 14.92 -7.98
N VAL A 111 2.35 13.79 -8.17
CA VAL A 111 2.92 12.60 -8.82
C VAL A 111 3.37 12.93 -10.24
N ALA A 112 2.54 13.62 -11.02
CA ALA A 112 2.88 14.03 -12.39
C ALA A 112 4.09 14.98 -12.46
N SER A 113 4.31 15.76 -11.40
CA SER A 113 5.41 16.74 -11.31
C SER A 113 6.63 16.19 -10.55
N GLY A 114 6.60 14.96 -10.05
CA GLY A 114 7.68 14.38 -9.23
C GLY A 114 7.88 15.08 -7.89
N ILE A 115 6.83 15.65 -7.31
CA ILE A 115 6.87 16.29 -5.99
C ILE A 115 6.59 15.22 -4.93
N CYS A 116 7.50 15.05 -3.97
CA CYS A 116 7.39 14.08 -2.87
C CYS A 116 7.44 14.78 -1.51
N ASP A 117 6.31 15.34 -1.07
CA ASP A 117 6.22 16.19 0.14
C ASP A 117 5.40 15.59 1.30
N ASN A 118 5.06 14.30 1.22
CA ASN A 118 4.40 13.49 2.25
C ASN A 118 4.78 12.01 2.01
N LEU A 119 4.53 11.11 2.96
CA LEU A 119 4.91 9.69 2.93
C LEU A 119 4.33 8.92 1.73
N LEU A 120 3.12 9.27 1.28
CA LEU A 120 2.46 8.57 0.18
C LEU A 120 3.19 8.74 -1.16
N LEU A 121 3.68 9.96 -1.44
CA LEU A 121 4.28 10.32 -2.73
C LEU A 121 5.62 9.62 -3.06
N PRO A 122 6.63 9.54 -2.17
CA PRO A 122 7.85 8.79 -2.43
C PRO A 122 7.61 7.28 -2.45
N THR A 123 6.50 6.81 -1.87
CA THR A 123 6.12 5.38 -1.91
C THR A 123 5.55 4.98 -3.27
N VAL A 124 4.90 5.90 -4.00
CA VAL A 124 4.28 5.64 -5.32
C VAL A 124 5.21 5.86 -6.53
N SER A 125 6.33 6.56 -6.36
CA SER A 125 7.31 6.88 -7.42
C SER A 125 8.48 5.90 -7.43
#